data_AF-A0A7Z9XDW1-F1
#
_entry.id   AF-A0A7Z9XDW1-F1
#
_cell.length_a   1.000
_cell.length_b   1.000
_cell.length_c   1.000
_cell.angle_alpha   90.00
_cell.angle_beta   90.00
_cell.angle_gamma   90.00
#
_symmetry.space_group_name_H-M   'P 1'
#
loop_
_entity.id
_entity.type
_entity.pdbx_description
1 polymer ?
#
loop_
_entity_poly.entity_id
_entity_poly.type
_entity_poly.pdbx_seq_one_letter_code
_entity_poly.pdbx_strand_id
1 'polypeptide(L)'
;MEARNRAAGEDVYVEEGAILVLSTPKTATYYKCLDGRSLVLTKQGWKSISSIVSRRQEIEVATVERNGRYGWRKITGWHRNLIGGRRMKRVGLKHARRCGNGFKGVNVTTDHLFLTKSGYKMAGALTAQDWIVTGEIAPNPRQMELIDGMLLGDASIPRSGSRIRFAHADHEYARLKEKALGSLVSSSRVQRRYGKYAYNLGSRDTYEVDLKALIWTRQQKERWYPHGKKRVPRDLVLSDLTLAVWYLDDGGLSDKHAVFATNAFEKEDVEWLSGLLRARGLENKVTTQNTISLSNAATEILMTWIGPYIPPCMRRKALENAGEFNEELWNLGDPIPGYDTPVFGPPTTPTYERSVYCIDVDQTGNFVTSAGVVHNCKPPSIEEVHWAVDQAISKEIIRQAL
;
A
#
# COMPACT_ATOMS: atom_id res chain seq x y z
N MET A 1 12.57 -32.29 34.48
CA MET A 1 11.82 -31.07 34.86
C MET A 1 10.70 -31.38 35.86
N GLU A 2 10.04 -32.55 35.76
CA GLU A 2 9.02 -33.02 36.72
C GLU A 2 9.49 -33.21 38.17
N ALA A 3 10.78 -33.46 38.39
CA ALA A 3 11.35 -33.61 39.74
C ALA A 3 11.60 -32.27 40.47
N ARG A 4 11.66 -31.14 39.76
CA ARG A 4 11.92 -29.81 40.36
C ARG A 4 10.65 -29.03 40.74
N ASN A 5 9.48 -29.45 40.26
CA ASN A 5 8.19 -28.79 40.51
C ASN A 5 7.38 -29.35 41.70
N ARG A 6 7.96 -30.27 42.50
CA ARG A 6 7.30 -30.78 43.72
C ARG A 6 7.75 -30.07 45.00
N ALA A 7 8.72 -29.15 44.92
CA ALA A 7 9.38 -28.59 46.10
C ALA A 7 8.99 -27.16 46.46
N ALA A 8 8.34 -26.39 45.58
CA ALA A 8 7.72 -25.12 45.96
C ALA A 8 6.20 -25.35 46.13
N GLY A 9 5.68 -25.01 47.30
CA GLY A 9 4.26 -25.14 47.66
C GLY A 9 3.33 -24.38 46.73
N GLU A 10 2.02 -24.42 47.04
CA GLU A 10 0.92 -24.11 46.11
C GLU A 10 0.93 -22.74 45.42
N ASP A 11 1.81 -21.79 45.78
CA ASP A 11 1.70 -20.40 45.31
C ASP A 11 2.99 -19.70 44.80
N VAL A 12 4.09 -20.38 44.46
CA VAL A 12 5.24 -19.68 43.82
C VAL A 12 6.05 -20.54 42.83
N TYR A 13 6.23 -20.07 41.58
CA TYR A 13 7.34 -20.45 40.68
C TYR A 13 7.80 -19.28 39.77
N VAL A 14 9.07 -19.36 39.35
CA VAL A 14 10.05 -18.27 39.08
C VAL A 14 10.10 -17.83 37.59
N GLU A 15 10.36 -16.53 37.39
CA GLU A 15 10.48 -15.74 36.14
C GLU A 15 11.62 -16.10 35.17
N GLU A 16 11.42 -15.82 33.86
CA GLU A 16 12.06 -14.70 33.13
C GLU A 16 11.44 -14.49 31.73
N GLY A 17 10.90 -13.28 31.45
CA GLY A 17 10.99 -12.65 30.14
C GLY A 17 9.89 -12.80 29.08
N ALA A 18 8.79 -13.52 29.29
CA ALA A 18 7.65 -13.52 28.35
C ALA A 18 6.39 -13.12 29.08
N ILE A 19 5.48 -12.39 28.41
CA ILE A 19 4.11 -12.15 28.89
C ILE A 19 3.54 -13.48 29.36
N LEU A 20 3.57 -13.68 30.68
CA LEU A 20 3.04 -14.86 31.34
C LEU A 20 1.52 -14.69 31.30
N VAL A 21 0.90 -15.11 30.20
CA VAL A 21 -0.51 -15.47 30.25
C VAL A 21 -0.55 -16.63 31.23
N LEU A 22 -1.05 -16.38 32.44
CA LEU A 22 -1.28 -17.39 33.48
C LEU A 22 -2.09 -18.53 32.87
N SER A 23 -1.36 -19.55 32.44
CA SER A 23 -1.83 -20.71 31.69
C SER A 23 -1.82 -21.87 32.69
N THR A 24 -2.86 -21.95 33.53
CA THR A 24 -3.31 -23.24 34.06
C THR A 24 -3.54 -24.21 32.89
N PRO A 25 -3.58 -25.54 33.09
CA PRO A 25 -4.01 -26.47 32.04
C PRO A 25 -5.38 -26.13 31.42
N LYS A 26 -6.20 -25.32 32.12
CA LYS A 26 -7.46 -24.73 31.61
C LYS A 26 -7.28 -23.43 30.80
N THR A 27 -6.16 -22.72 30.94
CA THR A 27 -5.83 -21.46 30.23
C THR A 27 -4.69 -21.58 29.22
N ALA A 28 -4.05 -22.74 29.13
CA ALA A 28 -2.96 -23.07 28.19
C ALA A 28 -3.38 -23.25 26.71
N THR A 29 -4.69 -23.22 26.41
CA THR A 29 -5.25 -23.66 25.12
C THR A 29 -6.12 -22.60 24.43
N TYR A 30 -5.91 -21.30 24.70
CA TYR A 30 -6.62 -20.25 23.96
C TYR A 30 -5.84 -19.81 22.72
N TYR A 31 -5.88 -20.64 21.69
CA TYR A 31 -5.46 -20.27 20.34
C TYR A 31 -6.21 -18.98 19.91
N LYS A 32 -5.50 -17.97 19.40
CA LYS A 32 -6.06 -16.73 18.83
C LYS A 32 -6.76 -17.05 17.52
N CYS A 33 -8.09 -17.06 17.47
CA CYS A 33 -8.79 -17.75 16.38
C CYS A 33 -9.71 -16.87 15.52
N LEU A 34 -9.92 -17.32 14.28
CA LEU A 34 -10.83 -16.75 13.30
C LEU A 34 -12.14 -17.56 13.23
N ASP A 35 -13.22 -16.90 12.82
CA ASP A 35 -14.46 -17.59 12.40
C ASP A 35 -14.18 -18.46 11.18
N GLY A 36 -14.83 -19.61 11.10
CA GLY A 36 -14.58 -20.61 10.05
C GLY A 36 -14.77 -20.11 8.62
N ARG A 37 -15.62 -19.11 8.40
CA ARG A 37 -15.86 -18.50 7.08
C ARG A 37 -14.79 -17.49 6.67
N SER A 38 -13.88 -17.13 7.56
CA SER A 38 -12.78 -16.20 7.26
C SER A 38 -11.92 -16.78 6.14
N LEU A 39 -11.63 -15.96 5.13
CA LEU A 39 -10.88 -16.38 3.95
C LEU A 39 -9.38 -16.13 4.14
N VAL A 40 -8.59 -17.15 3.82
CA VAL A 40 -7.13 -17.12 3.78
C VAL A 40 -6.68 -17.15 2.31
N LEU A 41 -5.70 -16.33 1.96
CA LEU A 41 -5.13 -16.31 0.62
C LEU A 41 -4.13 -17.47 0.47
N THR A 42 -4.42 -18.39 -0.45
CA THR A 42 -3.58 -19.56 -0.76
C THR A 42 -3.05 -19.48 -2.19
N LYS A 43 -2.03 -20.27 -2.56
CA LYS A 43 -1.57 -20.35 -3.96
C LYS A 43 -2.66 -20.73 -4.95
N GLN A 44 -3.69 -21.45 -4.49
CA GLN A 44 -4.85 -21.85 -5.31
C GLN A 44 -6.02 -20.85 -5.22
N GLY A 45 -5.81 -19.67 -4.65
CA GLY A 45 -6.84 -18.65 -4.44
C GLY A 45 -7.38 -18.60 -3.00
N TRP A 46 -8.51 -17.93 -2.81
CA TRP A 46 -9.10 -17.74 -1.48
C TRP A 46 -9.81 -19.01 -1.00
N LYS A 47 -9.50 -19.47 0.21
CA LYS A 47 -10.18 -20.61 0.85
C LYS A 47 -10.62 -20.25 2.26
N SER A 48 -11.74 -20.82 2.72
CA SER A 48 -12.19 -20.64 4.10
C SER A 48 -11.27 -21.38 5.08
N ILE A 49 -10.96 -20.77 6.21
CA ILE A 49 -10.06 -21.36 7.20
C ILE A 49 -10.63 -22.65 7.79
N SER A 50 -11.95 -22.78 7.94
CA SER A 50 -12.56 -24.04 8.37
C SER A 50 -12.33 -25.18 7.37
N SER A 51 -12.35 -24.90 6.06
CA SER A 51 -12.10 -25.91 5.03
C SER A 51 -10.64 -26.35 5.01
N ILE A 52 -9.71 -25.39 5.21
CA ILE A 52 -8.29 -25.67 5.34
C ILE A 52 -8.03 -26.57 6.56
N VAL A 53 -8.56 -26.19 7.72
CA VAL A 53 -8.34 -26.89 9.00
C VAL A 53 -9.03 -28.25 9.04
N SER A 54 -10.32 -28.34 8.72
CA SER A 54 -11.08 -29.59 8.82
C SER A 54 -10.58 -30.67 7.86
N ARG A 55 -9.96 -30.29 6.74
CA ARG A 55 -9.38 -31.22 5.77
C ARG A 55 -7.86 -31.33 5.89
N ARG A 56 -7.24 -30.66 6.88
CA ARG A 56 -5.79 -30.59 7.09
C ARG A 56 -5.01 -30.38 5.78
N GLN A 57 -5.41 -29.38 4.99
CA GLN A 57 -4.85 -29.18 3.66
C GLN A 57 -3.38 -28.78 3.73
N GLU A 58 -2.50 -29.55 3.08
CA GLU A 58 -1.08 -29.26 2.91
C GLU A 58 -0.85 -28.29 1.74
N ILE A 59 -1.19 -27.03 1.97
CA ILE A 59 -1.11 -25.96 0.98
C ILE A 59 -0.24 -24.82 1.49
N GLU A 60 0.17 -23.95 0.56
CA GLU A 60 0.88 -22.72 0.90
C GLU A 60 -0.08 -21.53 0.98
N VAL A 61 0.15 -20.71 2.00
CA VAL A 61 -0.58 -19.47 2.25
C VAL A 61 0.32 -18.26 2.02
N ALA A 62 -0.29 -17.15 1.64
CA ALA A 62 0.42 -15.88 1.51
C ALA A 62 0.78 -15.34 2.90
N THR A 63 1.99 -14.83 3.03
CA THR A 63 2.62 -14.35 4.26
C THR A 63 3.43 -13.09 3.99
N VAL A 64 3.80 -12.38 5.05
CA VAL A 64 4.69 -11.21 4.98
C VAL A 64 5.93 -11.49 5.83
N GLU A 65 7.10 -11.39 5.24
CA GLU A 65 8.40 -11.51 5.91
C GLU A 65 8.74 -10.24 6.72
N ARG A 66 9.68 -10.33 7.68
CA ARG A 66 10.12 -9.20 8.52
C ARG A 66 10.59 -7.96 7.73
N ASN A 67 11.14 -8.18 6.53
CA ASN A 67 11.56 -7.11 5.61
C ASN A 67 10.39 -6.52 4.78
N GLY A 68 9.14 -6.93 5.02
CA GLY A 68 7.96 -6.51 4.28
C GLY A 68 7.75 -7.24 2.95
N ARG A 69 8.54 -8.25 2.59
CA ARG A 69 8.32 -8.99 1.34
C ARG A 69 7.17 -9.99 1.48
N TYR A 70 6.32 -10.06 0.46
CA TYR A 70 5.29 -11.10 0.38
C TYR A 70 5.90 -12.42 -0.06
N GLY A 71 5.51 -13.50 0.61
CA GLY A 71 5.99 -14.84 0.32
C GLY A 71 4.90 -15.89 0.48
N TRP A 72 5.15 -17.08 -0.06
CA TRP A 72 4.32 -18.26 0.16
C TRP A 72 5.01 -19.19 1.14
N ARG A 73 4.27 -19.68 2.14
CA ARG A 73 4.77 -20.59 3.15
C ARG A 73 3.78 -21.71 3.44
N LYS A 74 4.31 -22.89 3.77
CA LYS A 74 3.52 -24.09 4.08
C LYS A 74 2.81 -23.94 5.42
N ILE A 75 1.61 -24.50 5.49
CA ILE A 75 0.92 -24.70 6.77
C ILE A 75 1.59 -25.86 7.50
N THR A 76 1.87 -25.67 8.80
CA THR A 76 2.53 -26.67 9.66
C THR A 76 1.64 -27.14 10.81
N GLY A 77 0.51 -26.48 11.05
CA GLY A 77 -0.45 -26.82 12.10
C GLY A 77 -1.87 -26.39 11.75
N TRP A 78 -2.86 -27.16 12.20
CA TRP A 78 -4.28 -26.92 11.94
C TRP A 78 -5.06 -27.02 13.25
N HIS A 79 -5.64 -25.90 13.67
CA HIS A 79 -6.21 -25.76 15.01
C HIS A 79 -7.70 -25.48 14.93
N ARG A 80 -8.50 -26.32 15.59
CA ARG A 80 -9.94 -26.14 15.79
C ARG A 80 -10.19 -26.03 17.28
N ASN A 81 -10.74 -24.90 17.71
CA ASN A 81 -10.95 -24.58 19.11
C ASN A 81 -12.38 -24.16 19.36
N LEU A 82 -12.81 -24.20 20.62
CA LEU A 82 -14.05 -23.56 21.03
C LEU A 82 -13.79 -22.07 21.31
N ILE A 83 -14.82 -21.25 21.11
CA ILE A 83 -14.72 -19.82 21.37
C ILE A 83 -14.52 -19.51 22.85
N GLY A 84 -15.07 -20.35 23.76
CA GLY A 84 -14.84 -20.26 25.20
C GLY A 84 -15.24 -18.90 25.79
N GLY A 85 -16.41 -18.38 25.43
CA GLY A 85 -16.91 -17.09 25.92
C GLY A 85 -16.18 -15.84 25.40
N ARG A 86 -15.14 -15.98 24.57
CA ARG A 86 -14.41 -14.83 24.02
C ARG A 86 -15.29 -13.99 23.10
N ARG A 87 -15.15 -12.67 23.21
CA ARG A 87 -15.80 -11.72 22.31
C ARG A 87 -15.18 -11.79 20.93
N MET A 88 -15.99 -11.57 19.90
CA MET A 88 -15.50 -11.44 18.52
C MET A 88 -15.72 -10.03 17.99
N LYS A 89 -14.74 -9.58 17.22
CA LYS A 89 -14.78 -8.33 16.48
C LYS A 89 -14.75 -8.64 15.00
N ARG A 90 -15.60 -7.94 14.26
CA ARG A 90 -15.65 -8.00 12.80
C ARG A 90 -14.77 -6.89 12.24
N VAL A 91 -13.69 -7.25 11.55
CA VAL A 91 -12.69 -6.32 11.02
C VAL A 91 -12.64 -6.46 9.50
N GLY A 92 -12.71 -5.34 8.79
CA GLY A 92 -12.54 -5.24 7.34
C GLY A 92 -11.58 -4.11 7.01
N LEU A 93 -11.26 -3.94 5.73
CA LEU A 93 -10.41 -2.85 5.25
C LEU A 93 -11.25 -1.87 4.43
N LYS A 94 -11.07 -0.56 4.67
CA LYS A 94 -11.88 0.51 4.07
C LYS A 94 -11.96 0.41 2.54
N HIS A 95 -10.85 0.10 1.88
CA HIS A 95 -10.73 0.08 0.42
C HIS A 95 -10.57 -1.35 -0.15
N ALA A 96 -10.89 -2.39 0.60
CA ALA A 96 -10.96 -3.74 0.03
C ALA A 96 -12.08 -3.82 -1.04
N ARG A 97 -11.86 -4.60 -2.11
CA ARG A 97 -12.89 -4.81 -3.14
C ARG A 97 -14.19 -5.30 -2.53
N ARG A 98 -15.31 -4.61 -2.78
CA ARG A 98 -16.65 -5.08 -2.39
C ARG A 98 -17.03 -6.34 -3.18
N CYS A 99 -17.61 -7.33 -2.51
CA CYS A 99 -18.25 -8.48 -3.15
C CYS A 99 -19.69 -8.55 -2.62
N GLY A 100 -20.66 -8.13 -3.44
CA GLY A 100 -22.05 -8.02 -3.03
C GLY A 100 -22.32 -6.90 -2.01
N ASN A 101 -23.48 -6.98 -1.34
CA ASN A 101 -24.02 -5.92 -0.47
C ASN A 101 -23.55 -5.99 1.01
N GLY A 102 -22.59 -6.87 1.34
CA GLY A 102 -22.19 -7.14 2.73
C GLY A 102 -20.87 -6.48 3.17
N PHE A 103 -20.72 -6.24 4.47
CA PHE A 103 -19.45 -5.91 5.09
C PHE A 103 -18.39 -6.98 4.77
N LYS A 104 -17.29 -6.59 4.12
CA LYS A 104 -16.20 -7.51 3.78
C LYS A 104 -15.13 -7.46 4.85
N GLY A 105 -14.88 -8.60 5.46
CA GLY A 105 -13.87 -8.72 6.50
C GLY A 105 -13.86 -10.11 7.12
N VAL A 106 -13.15 -10.22 8.23
CA VAL A 106 -13.05 -11.42 9.05
C VAL A 106 -13.72 -11.18 10.38
N ASN A 107 -14.33 -12.23 10.93
CA ASN A 107 -14.71 -12.25 12.33
C ASN A 107 -13.58 -12.93 13.09
N VAL A 108 -13.00 -12.25 14.07
CA VAL A 108 -11.90 -12.78 14.86
C VAL A 108 -12.16 -12.56 16.34
N THR A 109 -11.54 -13.37 17.19
CA THR A 109 -11.56 -13.12 18.62
C THR A 109 -10.81 -11.81 18.94
N THR A 110 -11.22 -11.09 19.99
CA THR A 110 -10.68 -9.75 20.29
C THR A 110 -9.19 -9.74 20.63
N ASP A 111 -8.65 -10.88 21.05
CA ASP A 111 -7.23 -11.15 21.34
C ASP A 111 -6.41 -11.50 20.08
N HIS A 112 -7.04 -11.66 18.91
CA HIS A 112 -6.33 -11.98 17.67
C HIS A 112 -5.49 -10.80 17.19
N LEU A 113 -4.23 -11.05 16.82
CA LEU A 113 -3.31 -10.02 16.40
C LEU A 113 -3.41 -9.75 14.89
N PHE A 114 -3.47 -8.47 14.53
CA PHE A 114 -3.26 -7.96 13.17
C PHE A 114 -1.89 -7.31 13.09
N LEU A 115 -1.20 -7.49 11.96
CA LEU A 115 0.02 -6.75 11.69
C LEU A 115 -0.35 -5.34 11.25
N THR A 116 0.18 -4.33 11.95
CA THR A 116 -0.02 -2.91 11.64
C THR A 116 1.32 -2.24 11.30
N LYS A 117 1.28 -0.98 10.85
CA LYS A 117 2.49 -0.18 10.61
C LYS A 117 3.37 -0.04 11.86
N SER A 118 2.80 -0.10 13.06
CA SER A 118 3.51 -0.05 14.35
C SER A 118 3.69 -1.42 15.01
N GLY A 119 3.45 -2.51 14.28
CA GLY A 119 3.57 -3.88 14.76
C GLY A 119 2.26 -4.56 15.09
N TYR A 120 2.32 -5.67 15.82
CA TYR A 120 1.12 -6.47 16.08
C TYR A 120 0.19 -5.79 17.10
N LYS A 121 -1.08 -5.67 16.73
CA LYS A 121 -2.11 -5.09 17.59
C LYS A 121 -3.30 -6.03 17.69
N MET A 122 -3.83 -6.19 18.90
CA MET A 122 -5.02 -7.01 19.14
C MET A 122 -6.24 -6.41 18.43
N ALA A 123 -7.09 -7.27 17.87
CA ALA A 123 -8.29 -6.87 17.15
C ALA A 123 -9.19 -5.97 18.01
N GLY A 124 -9.34 -6.30 19.30
CA GLY A 124 -10.10 -5.51 20.27
C GLY A 124 -9.59 -4.06 20.39
N ALA A 125 -8.28 -3.87 20.34
CA ALA A 125 -7.61 -2.56 20.48
C ALA A 125 -7.49 -1.77 19.17
N LEU A 126 -7.82 -2.35 18.01
CA LEU A 126 -7.79 -1.63 16.74
C LEU A 126 -8.78 -0.47 16.73
N THR A 127 -8.33 0.69 16.25
CA THR A 127 -9.11 1.90 15.99
C THR A 127 -9.10 2.22 14.48
N ALA A 128 -9.97 3.14 14.05
CA ALA A 128 -10.05 3.54 12.64
C ALA A 128 -8.81 4.33 12.14
N GLN A 129 -7.91 4.70 13.05
CA GLN A 129 -6.67 5.42 12.76
C GLN A 129 -5.47 4.48 12.59
N ASP A 130 -5.62 3.20 12.94
CA ASP A 130 -4.56 2.21 12.72
C ASP A 130 -4.42 1.88 11.23
N TRP A 131 -3.20 1.55 10.81
CA TRP A 131 -2.88 1.14 9.45
C TRP A 131 -2.49 -0.33 9.44
N ILE A 132 -3.39 -1.20 8.97
CA ILE A 132 -3.18 -2.65 8.89
C ILE A 132 -2.41 -2.98 7.62
N VAL A 133 -1.41 -3.86 7.75
CA VAL A 133 -0.72 -4.45 6.60
C VAL A 133 -1.69 -5.33 5.81
N THR A 134 -1.85 -5.03 4.53
CA THR A 134 -2.76 -5.73 3.63
C THR A 134 -2.08 -6.95 2.99
N GLY A 135 -2.84 -7.72 2.21
CA GLY A 135 -2.29 -8.78 1.36
C GLY A 135 -1.77 -8.33 -0.01
N GLU A 136 -1.67 -7.01 -0.24
CA GLU A 136 -1.40 -6.42 -1.55
C GLU A 136 -0.17 -5.50 -1.47
N ILE A 137 0.63 -5.44 -2.53
CA ILE A 137 1.75 -4.49 -2.66
C ILE A 137 1.25 -3.05 -2.88
N ALA A 138 2.06 -2.08 -2.50
CA ALA A 138 1.86 -0.64 -2.75
C ALA A 138 3.17 0.02 -3.20
N PRO A 139 3.10 1.15 -3.92
CA PRO A 139 4.29 1.90 -4.30
C PRO A 139 5.10 2.30 -3.07
N ASN A 140 6.43 2.19 -3.18
CA ASN A 140 7.34 2.84 -2.25
C ASN A 140 7.28 4.38 -2.44
N PRO A 141 7.93 5.18 -1.56
CA PRO A 141 7.87 6.64 -1.66
C PRO A 141 8.32 7.20 -3.02
N ARG A 142 9.41 6.69 -3.60
CA ARG A 142 9.91 7.15 -4.92
C ARG A 142 8.97 6.76 -6.07
N GLN A 143 8.37 5.57 -6.01
CA GLN A 143 7.32 5.17 -6.96
C GLN A 143 6.08 6.05 -6.83
N MET A 144 5.74 6.49 -5.61
CA MET A 144 4.62 7.41 -5.40
C MET A 144 4.89 8.80 -5.99
N GLU A 145 6.11 9.31 -5.92
CA GLU A 145 6.51 10.56 -6.59
C GLU A 145 6.28 10.49 -8.11
N LEU A 146 6.70 9.38 -8.75
CA LEU A 146 6.40 9.13 -10.15
C LEU A 146 4.88 9.10 -10.41
N ILE A 147 4.11 8.38 -9.59
CA ILE A 147 2.65 8.29 -9.74
C ILE A 147 1.96 9.65 -9.57
N ASP A 148 2.40 10.47 -8.62
CA ASP A 148 1.86 11.80 -8.40
C ASP A 148 2.20 12.73 -9.58
N GLY A 149 3.42 12.67 -10.12
CA GLY A 149 3.80 13.41 -11.34
C GLY A 149 2.96 12.99 -12.55
N MET A 150 2.75 11.69 -12.71
CA MET A 150 1.88 11.14 -13.76
C MET A 150 0.43 11.60 -13.59
N LEU A 151 -0.09 11.63 -12.36
CA LEU A 151 -1.44 12.07 -12.06
C LEU A 151 -1.59 13.60 -12.11
N LEU A 152 -0.52 14.40 -12.06
CA LEU A 152 -0.60 15.79 -12.50
C LEU A 152 -0.74 15.88 -14.02
N GLY A 153 -0.04 15.01 -14.74
CA GLY A 153 -0.03 14.94 -16.20
C GLY A 153 -1.09 13.99 -16.82
N ASP A 154 -0.59 13.15 -17.74
CA ASP A 154 -1.38 12.30 -18.65
C ASP A 154 -2.11 11.12 -17.99
N ALA A 155 -1.81 10.80 -16.72
CA ALA A 155 -2.46 9.69 -16.05
C ALA A 155 -3.85 10.04 -15.52
N SER A 156 -4.68 9.00 -15.44
CA SER A 156 -6.03 9.11 -14.92
C SER A 156 -6.47 7.85 -14.18
N ILE A 157 -7.48 8.01 -13.32
CA ILE A 157 -8.22 6.91 -12.70
C ILE A 157 -9.65 6.95 -13.23
N PRO A 158 -10.12 5.92 -13.96
CA PRO A 158 -11.44 5.95 -14.58
C PRO A 158 -12.56 5.82 -13.55
N ARG A 159 -13.73 6.42 -13.85
CA ARG A 159 -14.90 6.37 -12.94
C ARG A 159 -15.34 4.95 -12.60
N SER A 160 -15.31 4.03 -13.57
CA SER A 160 -15.76 2.64 -13.42
C SER A 160 -14.80 1.72 -12.66
N GLY A 161 -13.59 2.18 -12.32
CA GLY A 161 -12.57 1.35 -11.70
C GLY A 161 -11.66 2.11 -10.77
N SER A 162 -10.56 1.49 -10.37
CA SER A 162 -9.51 2.12 -9.57
C SER A 162 -8.13 1.90 -10.17
N ARG A 163 -8.03 1.43 -11.43
CA ARG A 163 -6.73 1.29 -12.08
C ARG A 163 -6.23 2.68 -12.44
N ILE A 164 -4.98 2.98 -12.11
CA ILE A 164 -4.30 4.14 -12.68
C ILE A 164 -3.87 3.73 -14.09
N ARG A 165 -4.15 4.58 -15.06
CA ARG A 165 -3.81 4.40 -16.47
C ARG A 165 -3.10 5.62 -16.99
N PHE A 166 -2.08 5.39 -17.80
CA PHE A 166 -1.47 6.44 -18.62
C PHE A 166 -1.26 5.94 -20.04
N ALA A 167 -1.21 6.87 -20.99
CA ALA A 167 -0.87 6.58 -22.37
C ALA A 167 0.00 7.71 -22.90
N HIS A 168 0.99 7.39 -23.74
CA HIS A 168 1.87 8.41 -24.30
C HIS A 168 2.25 8.07 -25.75
N ALA A 169 2.48 9.10 -26.56
CA ALA A 169 2.88 8.95 -27.97
C ALA A 169 4.38 8.61 -28.11
N ASP A 170 5.24 9.12 -27.23
CA ASP A 170 6.63 8.67 -27.10
C ASP A 170 6.67 7.33 -26.35
N HIS A 171 6.79 6.22 -27.09
CA HIS A 171 6.71 4.87 -26.52
C HIS A 171 7.88 4.54 -25.59
N GLU A 172 9.08 5.08 -25.87
CA GLU A 172 10.26 4.87 -25.02
C GLU A 172 10.07 5.48 -23.63
N TYR A 173 9.54 6.70 -23.55
CA TYR A 173 9.22 7.34 -22.27
C TYR A 173 8.11 6.58 -21.52
N ALA A 174 7.10 6.09 -22.23
CA ALA A 174 6.06 5.27 -21.62
C ALA A 174 6.62 3.96 -21.03
N ARG A 175 7.54 3.29 -21.75
CA ARG A 175 8.24 2.09 -21.29
C ARG A 175 9.18 2.37 -20.12
N LEU A 176 9.81 3.55 -20.07
CA LEU A 176 10.62 3.97 -18.93
C LEU A 176 9.76 4.07 -17.65
N LYS A 177 8.59 4.72 -17.74
CA LYS A 177 7.60 4.75 -16.64
C LYS A 177 7.13 3.34 -16.25
N GLU A 178 6.85 2.48 -17.24
CA GLU A 178 6.46 1.09 -17.00
C GLU A 178 7.55 0.30 -16.25
N LYS A 179 8.81 0.38 -16.69
CA LYS A 179 9.97 -0.27 -16.06
C LYS A 179 10.13 0.20 -14.61
N ALA A 180 10.03 1.51 -14.36
CA ALA A 180 10.17 2.10 -13.03
C ALA A 180 9.05 1.69 -12.05
N LEU A 181 7.84 1.41 -12.56
CA LEU A 181 6.70 0.93 -11.75
C LEU A 181 6.72 -0.59 -11.56
N GLY A 182 7.45 -1.32 -12.40
CA GLY A 182 7.74 -2.75 -12.23
C GLY A 182 6.50 -3.60 -11.91
N SER A 183 6.53 -4.29 -10.77
CA SER A 183 5.47 -5.24 -10.39
C SER A 183 4.11 -4.58 -10.05
N LEU A 184 4.00 -3.25 -10.04
CA LEU A 184 2.71 -2.53 -9.95
C LEU A 184 1.93 -2.55 -11.27
N VAL A 185 2.62 -2.76 -12.39
CA VAL A 185 2.01 -2.82 -13.73
C VAL A 185 1.16 -4.07 -13.87
N SER A 186 -0.02 -3.92 -14.46
CA SER A 186 -0.93 -5.02 -14.77
C SER A 186 -0.83 -5.46 -16.23
N SER A 187 -0.76 -4.51 -17.15
CA SER A 187 -0.66 -4.77 -18.58
C SER A 187 -0.24 -3.51 -19.33
N SER A 188 0.36 -3.70 -20.50
CA SER A 188 0.69 -2.65 -21.44
C SER A 188 0.31 -3.07 -22.86
N ARG A 189 0.02 -2.10 -23.73
CA ARG A 189 -0.32 -2.34 -25.14
C ARG A 189 -0.09 -1.12 -26.00
N VAL A 190 0.23 -1.33 -27.27
CA VAL A 190 0.15 -0.29 -28.29
C VAL A 190 -1.30 -0.19 -28.75
N GLN A 191 -1.86 1.02 -28.76
CA GLN A 191 -3.21 1.29 -29.24
C GLN A 191 -3.17 2.35 -30.32
N ARG A 192 -3.72 2.02 -31.49
CA ARG A 192 -3.96 2.99 -32.56
C ARG A 192 -5.12 3.89 -32.19
N ARG A 193 -4.88 5.19 -32.06
CA ARG A 193 -5.96 6.16 -31.84
C ARG A 193 -6.25 6.90 -33.15
N TYR A 194 -7.51 6.81 -33.56
CA TYR A 194 -8.06 7.65 -34.61
C TYR A 194 -8.50 8.96 -33.95
N GLY A 195 -7.94 10.09 -34.40
CA GLY A 195 -8.30 11.40 -33.86
C GLY A 195 -9.80 11.63 -34.00
N LYS A 196 -10.47 12.08 -32.92
CA LYS A 196 -11.90 12.43 -32.95
C LYS A 196 -12.20 13.64 -33.85
N TYR A 197 -11.15 14.36 -34.27
CA TYR A 197 -11.16 15.46 -35.24
C TYR A 197 -10.27 15.09 -36.44
N ALA A 198 -10.64 14.01 -37.13
CA ALA A 198 -9.93 13.46 -38.28
C ALA A 198 -10.08 14.31 -39.56
N TYR A 199 -9.72 15.58 -39.49
CA TYR A 199 -9.35 16.35 -40.66
C TYR A 199 -7.86 16.70 -40.48
N ASN A 200 -7.00 15.86 -41.07
CA ASN A 200 -5.58 16.14 -41.40
C ASN A 200 -4.43 15.68 -40.47
N LEU A 201 -4.61 14.91 -39.39
CA LEU A 201 -3.49 14.51 -38.51
C LEU A 201 -3.06 13.03 -38.50
N GLY A 202 -3.68 12.18 -39.31
CA GLY A 202 -3.36 10.75 -39.38
C GLY A 202 -3.66 9.99 -38.08
N SER A 203 -3.57 8.66 -38.11
CA SER A 203 -3.62 7.83 -36.90
C SER A 203 -2.30 7.96 -36.15
N ARG A 204 -2.32 8.18 -34.83
CA ARG A 204 -1.12 8.08 -33.98
C ARG A 204 -1.25 6.89 -33.05
N ASP A 205 -0.20 6.08 -33.00
CA ASP A 205 -0.11 4.93 -32.10
C ASP A 205 0.38 5.41 -30.72
N THR A 206 -0.36 5.08 -29.67
CA THR A 206 -0.01 5.40 -28.28
C THR A 206 0.33 4.14 -27.50
N TYR A 207 1.33 4.19 -26.63
CA TYR A 207 1.63 3.12 -25.69
C TYR A 207 0.83 3.33 -24.40
N GLU A 208 -0.13 2.46 -24.11
CA GLU A 208 -1.00 2.53 -22.93
C GLU A 208 -0.58 1.50 -21.89
N VAL A 209 -0.55 1.92 -20.63
CA VAL A 209 -0.19 1.10 -19.48
C VAL A 209 -1.28 1.20 -18.41
N ASP A 210 -1.67 0.06 -17.87
CA ASP A 210 -2.63 -0.09 -16.78
C ASP A 210 -1.92 -0.62 -15.52
N LEU A 211 -2.08 0.05 -14.38
CA LEU A 211 -1.64 -0.46 -13.08
C LEU A 211 -2.65 -1.43 -12.47
N LYS A 212 -2.17 -2.29 -11.58
CA LYS A 212 -3.02 -3.26 -10.84
C LYS A 212 -4.07 -2.53 -10.02
N ALA A 213 -5.32 -3.01 -10.06
CA ALA A 213 -6.41 -2.49 -9.24
C ALA A 213 -6.31 -3.02 -7.80
N LEU A 214 -5.50 -2.36 -6.99
CA LEU A 214 -5.20 -2.68 -5.60
C LEU A 214 -5.87 -1.70 -4.63
N ILE A 215 -5.72 -1.93 -3.33
CA ILE A 215 -6.22 -1.10 -2.24
C ILE A 215 -5.64 0.32 -2.37
N TRP A 216 -4.32 0.44 -2.54
CA TRP A 216 -3.68 1.75 -2.64
C TRP A 216 -4.17 2.56 -3.84
N THR A 217 -4.55 1.93 -4.96
CA THR A 217 -5.09 2.67 -6.10
C THR A 217 -6.50 3.19 -5.87
N ARG A 218 -7.26 2.56 -4.96
CA ARG A 218 -8.56 3.09 -4.48
C ARG A 218 -8.35 4.25 -3.52
N GLN A 219 -7.33 4.18 -2.66
CA GLN A 219 -6.91 5.34 -1.84
C GLN A 219 -6.53 6.52 -2.74
N GLN A 220 -5.76 6.28 -3.80
CA GLN A 220 -5.43 7.34 -4.78
C GLN A 220 -6.67 7.84 -5.53
N LYS A 221 -7.66 6.99 -5.81
CA LYS A 221 -8.94 7.44 -6.39
C LYS A 221 -9.68 8.40 -5.45
N GLU A 222 -9.75 8.09 -4.16
CA GLU A 222 -10.37 9.00 -3.19
C GLU A 222 -9.57 10.31 -3.05
N ARG A 223 -8.23 10.22 -3.03
CA ARG A 223 -7.32 11.36 -2.91
C ARG A 223 -7.36 12.31 -4.11
N TRP A 224 -7.31 11.78 -5.33
CA TRP A 224 -7.23 12.57 -6.57
C TRP A 224 -8.59 12.86 -7.20
N TYR A 225 -9.61 12.06 -6.92
CA TYR A 225 -10.95 12.22 -7.53
C TYR A 225 -12.05 12.35 -6.47
N PRO A 226 -11.95 13.30 -5.53
CA PRO A 226 -13.05 13.57 -4.60
C PRO A 226 -14.30 13.91 -5.41
N HIS A 227 -15.42 13.25 -5.10
CA HIS A 227 -16.68 13.38 -5.83
C HIS A 227 -16.60 13.05 -7.33
N GLY A 228 -15.59 12.27 -7.76
CA GLY A 228 -15.46 11.81 -9.14
C GLY A 228 -14.95 12.86 -10.14
N LYS A 229 -14.35 13.96 -9.65
CA LYS A 229 -13.65 14.98 -10.44
C LYS A 229 -12.18 15.06 -9.99
N LYS A 230 -11.24 15.13 -10.95
CA LYS A 230 -9.80 15.23 -10.68
C LYS A 230 -9.53 16.55 -9.93
N ARG A 231 -8.89 16.47 -8.77
CA ARG A 231 -8.47 17.60 -7.92
C ARG A 231 -7.04 17.37 -7.48
N VAL A 232 -6.27 18.44 -7.32
CA VAL A 232 -4.89 18.36 -6.85
C VAL A 232 -4.90 18.13 -5.33
N PRO A 233 -4.34 17.01 -4.82
CA PRO A 233 -4.30 16.72 -3.40
C PRO A 233 -3.46 17.75 -2.63
N ARG A 234 -3.95 18.20 -1.47
CA ARG A 234 -3.25 19.22 -0.65
C ARG A 234 -2.05 18.68 0.13
N ASP A 235 -1.88 17.36 0.14
CA ASP A 235 -0.70 16.66 0.66
C ASP A 235 0.34 16.33 -0.43
N LEU A 236 0.14 16.79 -1.67
CA LEU A 236 1.08 16.58 -2.78
C LEU A 236 2.45 17.20 -2.46
N VAL A 237 3.51 16.41 -2.69
CA VAL A 237 4.90 16.86 -2.60
C VAL A 237 5.48 16.95 -4.00
N LEU A 238 5.92 18.14 -4.40
CA LEU A 238 6.67 18.36 -5.64
C LEU A 238 8.15 18.02 -5.41
N SER A 239 8.52 16.74 -5.46
CA SER A 239 9.92 16.33 -5.60
C SER A 239 10.44 16.65 -7.00
N ASP A 240 11.75 16.52 -7.23
CA ASP A 240 12.34 16.71 -8.55
C ASP A 240 11.79 15.68 -9.56
N LEU A 241 11.54 14.44 -9.11
CA LEU A 241 10.93 13.41 -9.94
C LEU A 241 9.46 13.73 -10.25
N THR A 242 8.65 14.11 -9.25
CA THR A 242 7.25 14.54 -9.47
C THR A 242 7.18 15.67 -10.49
N LEU A 243 8.05 16.67 -10.32
CA LEU A 243 8.12 17.86 -11.18
C LEU A 243 8.61 17.53 -12.59
N ALA A 244 9.63 16.69 -12.73
CA ALA A 244 10.13 16.23 -14.01
C ALA A 244 9.04 15.50 -14.79
N VAL A 245 8.37 14.52 -14.17
CA VAL A 245 7.32 13.74 -14.83
C VAL A 245 6.13 14.62 -15.22
N TRP A 246 5.72 15.52 -14.33
CA TRP A 246 4.65 16.46 -14.64
C TRP A 246 5.00 17.37 -15.83
N TYR A 247 6.23 17.91 -15.87
CA TYR A 247 6.71 18.72 -16.99
C TYR A 247 6.81 17.91 -18.29
N LEU A 248 7.29 16.66 -18.22
CA LEU A 248 7.43 15.81 -19.40
C LEU A 248 6.10 15.34 -19.96
N ASP A 249 5.08 15.17 -19.12
CA ASP A 249 3.72 14.84 -19.56
C ASP A 249 3.03 16.11 -20.12
N ASP A 250 2.78 17.12 -19.27
CA ASP A 250 1.93 18.29 -19.60
C ASP A 250 2.68 19.63 -19.66
N GLY A 251 4.00 19.62 -19.67
CA GLY A 251 4.83 20.80 -19.86
C GLY A 251 5.38 20.96 -21.28
N GLY A 252 5.93 22.14 -21.56
CA GLY A 252 6.66 22.44 -22.78
C GLY A 252 7.37 23.78 -22.73
N LEU A 253 8.07 24.12 -23.81
CA LEU A 253 8.68 25.43 -24.01
C LEU A 253 7.80 26.27 -24.92
N SER A 254 7.56 27.51 -24.53
CA SER A 254 7.00 28.58 -25.35
C SER A 254 8.01 29.71 -25.31
N ASP A 255 8.56 30.14 -26.45
CA ASP A 255 9.60 31.19 -26.51
C ASP A 255 10.66 31.10 -25.37
N LYS A 256 11.21 29.88 -25.19
CA LYS A 256 12.19 29.51 -24.15
C LYS A 256 11.76 29.59 -22.68
N HIS A 257 10.52 29.94 -22.36
CA HIS A 257 9.97 29.79 -21.01
C HIS A 257 9.17 28.49 -20.87
N ALA A 258 9.29 27.84 -19.72
CA ALA A 258 8.53 26.66 -19.39
C ALA A 258 7.06 27.01 -19.10
N VAL A 259 6.15 26.23 -19.67
CA VAL A 259 4.71 26.32 -19.43
C VAL A 259 4.20 24.93 -19.01
N PHE A 260 3.28 24.90 -18.05
CA PHE A 260 2.53 23.70 -17.65
C PHE A 260 1.06 23.86 -18.07
N ALA A 261 0.55 22.89 -18.84
CA ALA A 261 -0.82 22.82 -19.28
C ALA A 261 -1.74 22.32 -18.14
N THR A 262 -2.14 23.22 -17.25
CA THR A 262 -2.97 22.92 -16.08
C THR A 262 -4.47 23.16 -16.28
N ASN A 263 -4.88 23.46 -17.52
CA ASN A 263 -6.25 23.90 -17.83
C ASN A 263 -7.34 22.86 -17.53
N ALA A 264 -6.99 21.61 -17.27
CA ALA A 264 -7.93 20.56 -16.85
C ALA A 264 -8.29 20.61 -15.35
N PHE A 265 -7.50 21.30 -14.53
CA PHE A 265 -7.74 21.45 -13.09
C PHE A 265 -8.60 22.68 -12.77
N GLU A 266 -9.20 22.68 -11.59
CA GLU A 266 -9.90 23.86 -11.06
C GLU A 266 -8.92 25.01 -10.84
N LYS A 267 -9.36 26.26 -11.03
CA LYS A 267 -8.49 27.44 -10.85
C LYS A 267 -7.80 27.47 -9.48
N GLU A 268 -8.52 27.13 -8.41
CA GLU A 268 -7.96 27.05 -7.05
C GLU A 268 -6.80 26.05 -6.95
N ASP A 269 -6.90 24.91 -7.64
CA ASP A 269 -5.83 23.90 -7.66
C ASP A 269 -4.61 24.40 -8.44
N VAL A 270 -4.83 25.12 -9.53
CA VAL A 270 -3.77 25.73 -10.34
C VAL A 270 -3.04 26.82 -9.57
N GLU A 271 -3.77 27.69 -8.86
CA GLU A 271 -3.17 28.70 -7.98
C GLU A 271 -2.36 28.08 -6.84
N TRP A 272 -2.84 26.97 -6.28
CA TRP A 272 -2.11 26.22 -5.26
C TRP A 272 -0.83 25.60 -5.80
N LEU A 273 -0.88 24.93 -6.96
CA LEU A 273 0.30 24.41 -7.66
C LEU A 273 1.31 25.51 -8.00
N SER A 274 0.82 26.65 -8.49
CA SER A 274 1.61 27.85 -8.75
C SER A 274 2.33 28.34 -7.48
N GLY A 275 1.65 28.31 -6.34
CA GLY A 275 2.21 28.59 -5.01
C GLY A 275 3.31 27.59 -4.61
N LEU A 276 3.12 26.29 -4.83
CA LEU A 276 4.16 25.28 -4.56
C LEU A 276 5.42 25.50 -5.40
N LEU A 277 5.26 25.82 -6.69
CA LEU A 277 6.39 26.15 -7.57
C LEU A 277 7.14 27.39 -7.07
N ARG A 278 6.41 28.46 -6.70
CA ARG A 278 7.03 29.68 -6.11
C ARG A 278 7.75 29.38 -4.80
N ALA A 279 7.16 28.56 -3.94
CA ALA A 279 7.78 28.16 -2.66
C ALA A 279 9.09 27.38 -2.87
N ARG A 280 9.24 26.71 -4.01
CA ARG A 280 10.49 26.09 -4.43
C ARG A 280 11.48 27.07 -5.08
N GLY A 281 11.11 28.33 -5.30
CA GLY A 281 11.95 29.31 -6.00
C GLY A 281 11.73 29.38 -7.51
N LEU A 282 10.71 28.68 -8.04
CA LEU A 282 10.31 28.76 -9.45
C LEU A 282 9.26 29.86 -9.62
N GLU A 283 9.74 31.08 -9.84
CA GLU A 283 8.88 32.22 -10.13
C GLU A 283 7.99 31.95 -11.35
N ASN A 284 6.68 32.17 -11.19
CA ASN A 284 5.68 31.86 -12.20
C ASN A 284 4.39 32.66 -12.00
N LYS A 285 3.56 32.68 -13.04
CA LYS A 285 2.20 33.25 -13.06
C LYS A 285 1.18 32.26 -13.59
N VAL A 286 -0.06 32.36 -13.10
CA VAL A 286 -1.22 31.68 -13.69
C VAL A 286 -1.79 32.57 -14.79
N THR A 287 -1.96 32.02 -15.99
CA THR A 287 -2.49 32.75 -17.16
C THR A 287 -4.02 32.74 -17.18
N THR A 288 -4.62 33.54 -18.07
CA THR A 288 -6.07 33.56 -18.27
C THR A 288 -6.63 32.24 -18.82
N GLN A 289 -5.79 31.42 -19.47
CA GLN A 289 -6.12 30.07 -19.94
C GLN A 289 -5.96 29.00 -18.84
N ASN A 290 -5.73 29.41 -17.59
CA ASN A 290 -5.53 28.51 -16.45
C ASN A 290 -4.32 27.57 -16.63
N THR A 291 -3.26 28.10 -17.25
CA THR A 291 -1.93 27.46 -17.39
C THR A 291 -0.93 28.14 -16.45
N ILE A 292 0.16 27.46 -16.09
CA ILE A 292 1.24 28.05 -15.31
C ILE A 292 2.42 28.35 -16.23
N SER A 293 2.89 29.60 -16.24
CA SER A 293 4.00 30.07 -17.06
C SER A 293 5.13 30.56 -16.15
N LEU A 294 6.32 29.99 -16.32
CA LEU A 294 7.51 30.34 -15.54
C LEU A 294 8.21 31.56 -16.16
N SER A 295 8.99 32.28 -15.36
CA SER A 295 9.96 33.22 -15.90
C SER A 295 11.13 32.50 -16.57
N ASN A 296 11.92 33.21 -17.37
CA ASN A 296 13.10 32.62 -18.02
C ASN A 296 14.10 32.11 -16.96
N ALA A 297 14.38 32.92 -15.93
CA ALA A 297 15.27 32.53 -14.83
C ALA A 297 14.76 31.27 -14.11
N ALA A 298 13.46 31.20 -13.80
CA ALA A 298 12.86 30.00 -13.21
C ALA A 298 12.90 28.78 -14.15
N THR A 299 12.82 29.00 -15.46
CA THR A 299 12.94 27.93 -16.46
C THR A 299 14.35 27.32 -16.47
N GLU A 300 15.39 28.15 -16.44
CA GLU A 300 16.78 27.68 -16.35
C GLU A 300 17.02 26.86 -15.07
N ILE A 301 16.47 27.31 -13.94
CA ILE A 301 16.52 26.59 -12.66
C ILE A 301 15.78 25.25 -12.77
N LEU A 302 14.56 25.25 -13.30
CA LEU A 302 13.78 24.03 -13.51
C LEU A 302 14.59 23.01 -14.32
N MET A 303 15.14 23.43 -15.47
CA MET A 303 15.91 22.55 -16.37
C MET A 303 17.12 21.94 -15.70
N THR A 304 17.78 22.69 -14.81
CA THR A 304 18.90 22.17 -14.02
C THR A 304 18.44 21.04 -13.08
N TRP A 305 17.28 21.17 -12.45
CA TRP A 305 16.75 20.16 -11.52
C TRP A 305 16.19 18.93 -12.21
N ILE A 306 15.36 19.12 -13.24
CA ILE A 306 14.67 18.01 -13.89
C ILE A 306 15.51 17.37 -14.98
N GLY A 307 16.54 18.06 -15.47
CA GLY A 307 17.42 17.64 -16.54
C GLY A 307 17.93 16.20 -16.47
N PRO A 308 18.47 15.77 -15.31
CA PRO A 308 18.87 14.37 -15.07
C PRO A 308 17.76 13.33 -15.25
N TYR A 309 16.49 13.72 -15.14
CA TYR A 309 15.34 12.83 -15.31
C TYR A 309 14.82 12.76 -16.76
N ILE A 310 15.26 13.65 -17.66
CA ILE A 310 14.73 13.76 -19.03
C ILE A 310 15.40 12.73 -19.95
N PRO A 311 14.69 11.67 -20.41
CA PRO A 311 15.28 10.69 -21.32
C PRO A 311 15.52 11.30 -22.72
N PRO A 312 16.42 10.72 -23.53
CA PRO A 312 16.75 11.22 -24.87
C PRO A 312 15.52 11.50 -25.76
N CYS A 313 14.53 10.61 -25.78
CA CYS A 313 13.30 10.79 -26.57
C CYS A 313 12.45 12.01 -26.16
N MET A 314 12.65 12.54 -24.95
CA MET A 314 11.93 13.70 -24.43
C MET A 314 12.76 14.99 -24.44
N ARG A 315 14.01 14.97 -24.94
CA ARG A 315 14.92 16.13 -24.92
C ARG A 315 14.42 17.34 -25.69
N ARG A 316 13.55 17.14 -26.69
CA ARG A 316 12.87 18.23 -27.42
C ARG A 316 12.06 19.19 -26.52
N LYS A 317 11.70 18.76 -25.30
CA LYS A 317 10.99 19.59 -24.31
C LYS A 317 11.96 20.38 -23.41
N ALA A 318 13.26 20.15 -23.48
CA ALA A 318 14.23 20.74 -22.57
C ALA A 318 15.01 21.89 -23.23
N LEU A 319 15.60 22.76 -22.40
CA LEU A 319 16.66 23.66 -22.86
C LEU A 319 17.96 22.87 -23.08
N GLU A 320 18.87 23.41 -23.89
CA GLU A 320 20.16 22.78 -24.20
C GLU A 320 21.03 22.54 -22.96
N ASN A 321 20.87 23.37 -21.92
CA ASN A 321 21.63 23.30 -20.68
C ASN A 321 21.06 22.32 -19.63
N ALA A 322 19.99 21.57 -19.95
CA ALA A 322 19.29 20.69 -19.01
C ALA A 322 20.06 19.41 -18.63
N GLY A 323 21.40 19.41 -18.64
CA GLY A 323 22.25 18.29 -18.25
C GLY A 323 22.02 16.98 -19.02
N GLU A 324 22.75 15.94 -18.65
CA GLU A 324 22.62 14.61 -19.25
C GLU A 324 21.59 13.74 -18.51
N PHE A 325 20.99 12.79 -19.23
CA PHE A 325 20.03 11.84 -18.65
C PHE A 325 20.74 10.85 -17.74
N ASN A 326 20.19 10.62 -16.54
CA ASN A 326 20.65 9.62 -15.61
C ASN A 326 19.59 8.53 -15.42
N GLU A 327 19.81 7.35 -15.99
CA GLU A 327 18.89 6.22 -15.90
C GLU A 327 18.71 5.70 -14.46
N GLU A 328 19.72 5.82 -13.59
CA GLU A 328 19.63 5.35 -12.21
C GLU A 328 18.58 6.12 -11.39
N LEU A 329 18.27 7.36 -11.78
CA LEU A 329 17.20 8.12 -11.13
C LEU A 329 15.82 7.50 -11.37
N TRP A 330 15.66 6.67 -12.40
CA TRP A 330 14.46 5.90 -12.72
C TRP A 330 14.46 4.49 -12.11
N ASN A 331 15.54 4.09 -11.45
CA ASN A 331 15.56 2.89 -10.62
C ASN A 331 14.94 3.21 -9.24
N LEU A 332 13.62 3.05 -9.15
CA LEU A 332 12.84 3.48 -7.98
C LEU A 332 12.78 2.42 -6.87
N GLY A 333 13.38 1.25 -7.07
CA GLY A 333 13.31 0.11 -6.14
C GLY A 333 11.99 -0.65 -6.18
N ASP A 334 11.86 -1.62 -5.26
CA ASP A 334 10.70 -2.51 -5.21
C ASP A 334 9.50 -1.88 -4.49
N PRO A 335 8.27 -2.27 -4.85
CA PRO A 335 7.07 -1.98 -4.05
C PRO A 335 7.16 -2.53 -2.63
N ILE A 336 6.45 -1.87 -1.71
CA ILE A 336 6.36 -2.22 -0.29
C ILE A 336 5.02 -2.88 0.04
N PRO A 337 4.81 -3.40 1.26
CA PRO A 337 3.48 -3.75 1.74
C PRO A 337 2.48 -2.61 1.60
N GLY A 338 1.29 -2.94 1.11
CA GLY A 338 0.16 -2.01 1.14
C GLY A 338 -0.44 -1.95 2.54
N TYR A 339 -0.93 -0.77 2.90
CA TYR A 339 -1.60 -0.53 4.17
C TYR A 339 -3.02 -0.02 3.93
N ASP A 340 -3.92 -0.30 4.87
CA ASP A 340 -5.24 0.30 4.86
C ASP A 340 -5.81 0.47 6.26
N THR A 341 -6.76 1.40 6.41
CA THR A 341 -7.44 1.60 7.69
C THR A 341 -8.55 0.57 7.88
N PRO A 342 -8.73 0.06 9.12
CA PRO A 342 -9.79 -0.88 9.40
C PRO A 342 -11.15 -0.18 9.43
N VAL A 343 -12.16 -0.92 8.97
CA VAL A 343 -13.57 -0.65 9.26
C VAL A 343 -14.10 -1.77 10.15
N PHE A 344 -15.07 -1.44 10.99
CA PHE A 344 -15.62 -2.40 11.96
C PHE A 344 -17.08 -2.69 11.64
N GLY A 345 -17.43 -3.98 11.70
CA GLY A 345 -18.81 -4.41 11.61
C GLY A 345 -19.52 -4.27 12.97
N PRO A 346 -20.85 -4.51 13.01
CA PRO A 346 -21.56 -4.56 14.28
C PRO A 346 -20.90 -5.62 15.20
N PRO A 347 -20.82 -5.35 16.51
CA PRO A 347 -20.26 -6.31 17.45
C PRO A 347 -21.05 -7.62 17.38
N THR A 348 -20.32 -8.74 17.33
CA THR A 348 -20.94 -10.07 17.32
C THR A 348 -20.57 -10.78 18.61
N THR A 349 -21.54 -10.90 19.52
CA THR A 349 -21.45 -11.84 20.63
C THR A 349 -22.08 -13.15 20.15
N PRO A 350 -21.32 -14.26 20.07
CA PRO A 350 -21.92 -15.55 19.78
C PRO A 350 -22.95 -15.89 20.86
N THR A 351 -24.17 -16.25 20.45
CA THR A 351 -25.24 -16.66 21.37
C THR A 351 -25.12 -18.13 21.80
N TYR A 352 -24.16 -18.86 21.24
CA TYR A 352 -23.88 -20.26 21.52
C TYR A 352 -22.40 -20.56 21.28
N GLU A 353 -21.92 -21.66 21.86
CA GLU A 353 -20.55 -22.12 21.68
C GLU A 353 -20.31 -22.58 20.23
N ARG A 354 -19.29 -22.01 19.58
CA ARG A 354 -18.94 -22.33 18.19
C ARG A 354 -17.46 -22.58 18.03
N SER A 355 -17.12 -23.37 17.01
CA SER A 355 -15.73 -23.60 16.64
C SER A 355 -15.11 -22.37 15.98
N VAL A 356 -13.90 -22.06 16.39
CA VAL A 356 -13.01 -21.05 15.82
C VAL A 356 -11.71 -21.74 15.38
N TYR A 357 -11.03 -21.17 14.40
CA TYR A 357 -10.00 -21.88 13.64
C TYR A 357 -8.73 -21.05 13.51
N CYS A 358 -7.60 -21.73 13.36
CA CYS A 358 -6.30 -21.13 13.13
C CYS A 358 -5.37 -22.10 12.41
N ILE A 359 -4.30 -21.58 11.84
CA ILE A 359 -3.25 -22.35 11.18
C ILE A 359 -1.89 -21.86 11.67
N ASP A 360 -0.93 -22.77 11.80
CA ASP A 360 0.48 -22.41 11.94
C ASP A 360 1.13 -22.38 10.57
N VAL A 361 2.05 -21.45 10.39
CA VAL A 361 2.70 -21.19 9.11
C VAL A 361 4.18 -21.16 9.33
N ASP A 362 4.90 -21.88 8.47
CA ASP A 362 6.34 -22.02 8.57
C ASP A 362 7.07 -20.67 8.46
N GLN A 363 8.09 -20.48 9.31
CA GLN A 363 9.01 -19.33 9.39
C GLN A 363 8.44 -17.95 9.72
N THR A 364 7.30 -17.55 9.15
CA THR A 364 6.85 -16.15 9.18
C THR A 364 5.89 -15.83 10.33
N GLY A 365 5.27 -16.84 10.93
CA GLY A 365 4.36 -16.60 12.05
C GLY A 365 3.02 -15.95 11.66
N ASN A 366 2.75 -15.72 10.38
CA ASN A 366 1.58 -14.96 9.92
C ASN A 366 0.98 -15.47 8.62
N PHE A 367 -0.23 -15.00 8.29
CA PHE A 367 -0.87 -15.24 7.01
C PHE A 367 -1.84 -14.13 6.60
N VAL A 368 -2.10 -14.03 5.31
CA VAL A 368 -2.98 -13.04 4.70
C VAL A 368 -4.44 -13.50 4.75
N THR A 369 -5.30 -12.63 5.27
CA THR A 369 -6.76 -12.77 5.23
C THR A 369 -7.40 -11.70 4.37
N SER A 370 -8.73 -11.78 4.19
CA SER A 370 -9.50 -10.75 3.50
C SER A 370 -9.53 -9.39 4.21
N ALA A 371 -9.06 -9.31 5.46
CA ALA A 371 -8.97 -8.08 6.25
C ALA A 371 -7.53 -7.67 6.61
N GLY A 372 -6.54 -8.22 5.91
CA GLY A 372 -5.12 -7.95 6.15
C GLY A 372 -4.37 -9.13 6.77
N VAL A 373 -3.14 -8.87 7.16
CA VAL A 373 -2.21 -9.87 7.70
C VAL A 373 -2.49 -10.09 9.18
N VAL A 374 -2.60 -11.35 9.57
CA VAL A 374 -2.87 -11.75 10.95
C VAL A 374 -1.81 -12.73 11.42
N HIS A 375 -1.53 -12.71 12.73
CA HIS A 375 -0.59 -13.64 13.36
C HIS A 375 -1.19 -15.06 13.40
N ASN A 376 -0.35 -16.09 13.36
CA ASN A 376 -0.77 -17.46 13.67
C ASN A 376 -0.99 -17.66 15.18
N CYS A 377 -1.29 -18.89 15.59
CA CYS A 377 -1.67 -19.15 16.98
C CYS A 377 -0.53 -19.45 17.94
N LYS A 378 0.72 -19.40 17.49
CA LYS A 378 1.83 -19.34 18.43
C LYS A 378 1.85 -17.95 19.08
N PRO A 379 2.16 -17.82 20.38
CA PRO A 379 2.50 -16.51 20.92
C PRO A 379 3.63 -15.93 20.07
N PRO A 380 3.55 -14.66 19.63
CA PRO A 380 4.69 -14.01 19.00
C PRO A 380 5.87 -14.09 19.96
N SER A 381 7.05 -14.46 19.44
CA SER A 381 8.33 -14.26 20.12
C SER A 381 8.50 -12.78 20.51
N ILE A 382 9.33 -12.49 21.52
CA ILE A 382 9.63 -11.11 21.97
C ILE A 382 10.04 -10.24 20.77
N GLU A 383 10.83 -10.80 19.85
CA GLU A 383 11.25 -10.13 18.62
C GLU A 383 10.10 -9.79 17.65
N GLU A 384 9.03 -10.59 17.62
CA GLU A 384 7.86 -10.36 16.76
C GLU A 384 6.92 -9.28 17.33
N VAL A 385 6.91 -9.07 18.65
CA VAL A 385 6.15 -7.97 19.28
C VAL A 385 6.74 -6.60 18.90
N HIS A 386 8.04 -6.52 18.65
CA HIS A 386 8.78 -5.29 18.37
C HIS A 386 9.05 -5.04 16.86
N TRP A 387 8.04 -5.26 16.00
CA TRP A 387 8.08 -5.04 14.54
C TRP A 387 8.48 -3.62 14.05
N ALA A 388 8.86 -2.70 14.93
CA ALA A 388 9.39 -1.40 14.52
C ALA A 388 10.74 -1.55 13.81
N VAL A 389 10.75 -1.26 12.51
CA VAL A 389 11.96 -1.13 11.71
C VAL A 389 12.84 -0.03 12.33
N ASP A 390 14.12 -0.32 12.56
CA ASP A 390 15.19 0.61 12.99
C ASP A 390 15.27 1.08 14.45
N GLN A 391 14.82 0.30 15.44
CA GLN A 391 15.25 0.55 16.83
C GLN A 391 16.12 -0.59 17.37
N ALA A 392 17.42 -0.29 17.52
CA ALA A 392 18.31 -1.09 18.37
C ALA A 392 17.74 -1.07 19.79
N ILE A 393 17.22 -2.21 20.24
CA ILE A 393 16.66 -2.36 21.58
C ILE A 393 17.83 -2.25 22.57
N SER A 394 17.92 -1.12 23.29
CA SER A 394 18.91 -0.99 24.36
C SER A 394 18.50 -1.88 25.54
N LYS A 395 19.47 -2.50 26.20
CA LYS A 395 19.25 -3.32 27.41
C LYS A 395 18.52 -2.57 28.52
N GLU A 396 18.55 -1.24 28.50
CA GLU A 396 17.87 -0.38 29.46
C GLU A 396 16.35 -0.35 29.25
N ILE A 397 15.87 -0.41 28.00
CA ILE A 397 14.43 -0.52 27.68
C ILE A 397 13.89 -1.89 28.12
N ILE A 398 14.71 -2.94 28.02
CA ILE A 398 14.38 -4.29 28.53
C ILE A 398 14.24 -4.26 30.06
N ARG A 399 15.11 -3.52 30.76
CA ARG A 399 15.09 -3.42 32.23
C ARG A 399 13.91 -2.66 32.81
N GLN A 400 13.34 -1.69 32.09
CA GLN A 400 12.21 -0.90 32.58
C GLN A 400 10.84 -1.54 32.30
N ALA A 401 10.81 -2.57 31.45
CA ALA A 401 9.61 -3.33 31.10
C ALA A 401 9.56 -4.72 31.76
N LEU A 402 10.64 -5.12 32.45
CA LEU A 402 10.67 -6.13 33.52
C LEU A 402 10.29 -5.45 34.83
#